data_AF-H3SAG7-F1
#
_entry.id   AF-H3SAG7-F1
#
_cell.length_a   1.000
_cell.length_b   1.000
_cell.length_c   1.000
_cell.angle_alpha   90.00
_cell.angle_beta   90.00
_cell.angle_gamma   90.00
#
_symmetry.space_group_name_H-M   'P 1'
#
loop_
_entity.id
_entity.type
_entity.pdbx_description
1 polymer ?
#
loop_
_entity_poly.entity_id
_entity_poly.type
_entity_poly.pdbx_seq_one_letter_code
_entity_poly.pdbx_strand_id
1 'polypeptide(L)'
;MSSRGTQVWGSVALHTEPIVIKGTNNTLNFQVDGVEYEASIPQGTYATRLELFTSELIEPVNEALRHAQAPVIARLGGNRQDKHICVLVLEHTDTSDDHVIDGFGGSARDVIWGETEHISAVQ
;
A
#
# COMPACT_ATOMS: atom_id res chain seq x y z
N MET A 1 -7.09 -17.10 -15.66
CA MET A 1 -6.23 -15.94 -15.39
C MET A 1 -6.91 -15.11 -14.32
N SER A 2 -6.20 -14.78 -13.24
CA SER A 2 -6.70 -13.84 -12.24
C SER A 2 -6.88 -12.47 -12.89
N SER A 3 -7.91 -11.72 -12.49
CA SER A 3 -8.08 -10.32 -12.92
C SER A 3 -7.18 -9.35 -12.14
N ARG A 4 -6.33 -9.87 -11.25
CA ARG A 4 -5.44 -9.13 -10.34
C ARG A 4 -4.08 -9.81 -10.27
N GLY A 5 -3.03 -9.01 -10.19
CA GLY A 5 -1.68 -9.50 -9.88
C GLY A 5 -1.53 -9.84 -8.40
N THR A 6 -0.33 -10.26 -8.00
CA THR A 6 -0.03 -10.54 -6.59
C THR A 6 -0.31 -9.32 -5.73
N GLN A 7 -0.97 -9.54 -4.59
CA GLN A 7 -1.32 -8.48 -3.65
C GLN A 7 -0.64 -8.72 -2.30
N VAL A 8 -0.20 -7.64 -1.65
CA VAL A 8 0.26 -7.64 -0.26
C VAL A 8 -0.41 -6.50 0.49
N TRP A 9 -0.73 -6.73 1.76
CA TRP A 9 -1.48 -5.79 2.60
C TRP A 9 -0.57 -5.25 3.70
N GLY A 10 -0.65 -3.95 3.95
CA GLY A 10 -0.15 -3.36 5.19
C GLY A 10 -1.11 -3.62 6.35
N SER A 11 -0.61 -3.47 7.57
CA SER A 11 -1.37 -3.64 8.80
C SER A 11 -1.90 -2.32 9.39
N VAL A 12 -1.41 -1.16 8.92
CA VAL A 12 -1.82 0.14 9.47
C VAL A 12 -3.25 0.50 9.07
N ALA A 13 -4.07 0.80 10.07
CA ALA A 13 -5.44 1.27 9.88
C ALA A 13 -5.49 2.75 9.49
N LEU A 14 -5.66 3.03 8.20
CA LEU A 14 -5.59 4.36 7.59
C LEU A 14 -6.78 5.28 7.94
N HIS A 15 -7.82 4.76 8.57
CA HIS A 15 -9.09 5.45 8.84
C HIS A 15 -9.27 5.88 10.30
N THR A 16 -8.30 5.58 11.17
CA THR A 16 -8.39 5.90 12.60
C THR A 16 -8.17 7.39 12.85
N GLU A 17 -7.21 7.98 12.12
CA GLU A 17 -6.91 9.40 12.10
C GLU A 17 -6.36 9.80 10.71
N PRO A 18 -6.42 11.08 10.32
CA PRO A 18 -5.80 11.53 9.09
C PRO A 18 -4.29 11.26 9.09
N ILE A 19 -3.79 10.65 8.01
CA ILE A 19 -2.38 10.37 7.84
C ILE A 19 -1.64 11.67 7.51
N VAL A 20 -0.63 12.02 8.31
CA VAL A 20 0.20 13.23 8.11
C VAL A 20 1.58 12.84 7.59
N ILE A 21 1.84 13.17 6.33
CA ILE A 21 3.13 13.00 5.66
C ILE A 21 3.89 14.33 5.67
N LYS A 22 5.12 14.29 6.17
CA LYS A 22 6.09 15.39 6.29
C LYS A 22 7.40 14.94 5.62
N GLY A 23 8.30 15.87 5.34
CA GLY A 23 9.61 15.53 4.76
C GLY A 23 10.48 14.56 5.60
N THR A 24 10.09 14.23 6.83
CA THR A 24 10.82 13.29 7.71
C THR A 24 10.20 11.89 7.77
N ASN A 25 9.01 11.67 7.17
CA ASN A 25 8.27 10.40 7.22
C ASN A 25 7.53 10.11 5.89
N ASN A 26 8.20 10.37 4.76
CA ASN A 26 7.59 10.35 3.44
C ASN A 26 8.18 9.33 2.46
N THR A 27 9.08 8.45 2.90
CA THR A 27 9.65 7.41 2.04
C THR A 27 9.08 6.04 2.39
N LEU A 28 8.53 5.34 1.40
CA LEU A 28 8.20 3.92 1.49
C LEU A 28 9.17 3.14 0.60
N ASN A 29 9.95 2.26 1.21
CA ASN A 29 10.88 1.38 0.52
C ASN A 29 10.31 -0.03 0.50
N PHE A 30 10.51 -0.77 -0.59
CA PHE A 30 10.07 -2.16 -0.74
C PHE A 30 10.84 -2.82 -1.88
N GLN A 31 10.69 -4.14 -2.02
CA GLN A 31 11.25 -4.92 -3.12
C GLN A 31 10.13 -5.54 -3.96
N VAL A 32 10.35 -5.62 -5.27
CA VAL A 32 9.57 -6.45 -6.19
C VAL A 32 10.52 -7.35 -6.94
N ASP A 33 10.32 -8.66 -6.84
CA ASP A 33 11.17 -9.69 -7.45
C ASP A 33 12.68 -9.46 -7.19
N GLY A 34 12.99 -9.01 -5.97
CA GLY A 34 14.36 -8.70 -5.52
C GLY A 34 14.93 -7.36 -6.00
N VAL A 35 14.17 -6.56 -6.75
CA VAL A 35 14.54 -5.19 -7.15
C VAL A 35 14.00 -4.19 -6.13
N GLU A 36 14.87 -3.32 -5.61
CA GLU A 36 14.49 -2.29 -4.63
C GLU A 36 13.85 -1.07 -5.30
N TYR A 37 12.78 -0.58 -4.67
CA TYR A 37 12.06 0.63 -5.04
C TYR A 37 11.92 1.56 -3.84
N GLU A 38 11.96 2.86 -4.10
CA GLU A 38 11.68 3.90 -3.11
C GLU A 38 10.62 4.86 -3.66
N ALA A 39 9.48 4.93 -2.98
CA ALA A 39 8.41 5.87 -3.28
C ALA A 39 8.45 7.06 -2.32
N SER A 40 8.72 8.26 -2.85
CA SER A 40 8.63 9.52 -2.12
C SER A 40 7.21 10.08 -2.16
N ILE A 41 6.47 9.89 -1.09
CA ILE A 41 5.07 10.29 -0.96
C ILE A 41 4.99 11.81 -0.77
N PRO A 42 4.09 12.51 -1.48
CA PRO A 42 3.91 13.95 -1.27
C PRO A 42 3.57 14.29 0.19
N GLN A 43 4.04 15.44 0.66
CA GLN A 43 3.66 15.94 1.97
C GLN A 43 2.19 16.38 1.96
N GLY A 44 1.49 16.12 3.06
CA GLY A 44 0.07 16.42 3.16
C GLY A 44 -0.59 15.76 4.36
N THR A 45 -1.86 16.06 4.52
CA THR A 45 -2.75 15.39 5.48
C THR A 45 -3.83 14.70 4.68
N TYR A 46 -3.95 13.38 4.81
CA TYR A 46 -4.82 12.55 3.99
C TYR A 46 -5.88 11.87 4.85
N ALA A 47 -7.15 12.16 4.61
CA ALA A 47 -8.24 11.51 5.29
C ALA A 47 -8.66 10.20 4.59
N THR A 48 -9.06 9.21 5.38
CA THR A 48 -9.70 7.99 4.91
C THR A 48 -11.08 7.87 5.55
N ARG A 49 -12.09 7.58 4.73
CA ARG A 49 -13.49 7.43 5.17
C ARG A 49 -13.88 5.97 5.10
N LEU A 50 -13.96 5.32 6.26
CA LEU A 50 -14.27 3.89 6.37
C LEU A 50 -15.65 3.58 5.77
N GLU A 51 -16.66 4.43 6.01
CA GLU A 51 -18.04 4.17 5.57
C GLU A 51 -18.20 4.24 4.05
N LEU A 52 -17.34 5.01 3.38
CA LEU A 52 -17.35 5.18 1.92
C LEU A 52 -16.29 4.32 1.22
N PHE A 53 -15.41 3.68 1.99
CA PHE A 53 -14.25 2.95 1.49
C PHE A 53 -13.43 3.79 0.51
N THR A 54 -13.12 5.05 0.90
CA THR A 54 -12.31 5.99 0.12
C THR A 54 -11.17 6.55 0.96
N SER A 55 -10.05 6.87 0.32
CA SER A 55 -8.89 7.48 0.97
C SER A 55 -8.23 8.48 0.03
N GLU A 56 -7.91 9.66 0.56
CA GLU A 56 -7.16 10.71 -0.13
C GLU A 56 -5.68 10.33 -0.31
N LEU A 57 -5.19 9.27 0.37
CA LEU A 57 -3.80 8.83 0.33
C LEU A 57 -3.46 8.00 -0.92
N ILE A 58 -4.44 7.31 -1.51
CA ILE A 58 -4.19 6.31 -2.57
C ILE A 58 -3.64 6.93 -3.85
N GLU A 59 -4.19 8.05 -4.31
CA GLU A 59 -3.68 8.71 -5.51
C GLU A 59 -2.26 9.28 -5.32
N PRO A 60 -1.94 10.00 -4.22
CA PRO A 60 -0.56 10.41 -3.90
C PRO A 60 0.44 9.25 -3.85
N VAL A 61 0.07 8.10 -3.27
CA VAL A 61 0.94 6.92 -3.25
C VAL A 61 1.12 6.37 -4.66
N ASN A 62 0.05 6.29 -5.47
CA ASN A 62 0.15 5.86 -6.86
C ASN A 62 1.04 6.79 -7.71
N GLU A 63 0.97 8.11 -7.53
CA GLU A 63 1.90 9.04 -8.18
C GLU A 63 3.36 8.77 -7.77
N ALA A 64 3.61 8.55 -6.47
CA ALA A 64 4.94 8.24 -5.97
C ALA A 64 5.48 6.91 -6.55
N LEU A 65 4.64 5.88 -6.67
CA LEU A 65 4.99 4.59 -7.28
C LEU A 65 5.28 4.73 -8.77
N ARG A 66 4.49 5.53 -9.51
CA ARG A 66 4.73 5.85 -10.93
C ARG A 66 6.06 6.57 -11.13
N HIS A 67 6.36 7.57 -10.31
CA HIS A 67 7.64 8.28 -10.36
C HIS A 67 8.84 7.37 -10.05
N ALA A 68 8.66 6.41 -9.14
CA ALA A 68 9.66 5.38 -8.84
C ALA A 68 9.75 4.29 -9.92
N GLN A 69 8.87 4.30 -10.92
CA GLN A 69 8.73 3.26 -11.94
C GLN A 69 8.54 1.86 -11.34
N ALA A 70 7.88 1.78 -10.19
CA ALA A 70 7.60 0.51 -9.52
C ALA A 70 6.48 -0.25 -10.26
N PRO A 71 6.61 -1.57 -10.48
CA PRO A 71 5.62 -2.38 -11.19
C PRO A 71 4.42 -2.76 -10.31
N VAL A 72 3.95 -1.83 -9.50
CA VAL A 72 2.85 -2.02 -8.55
C VAL A 72 1.91 -0.83 -8.55
N ILE A 73 0.65 -1.07 -8.19
CA ILE A 73 -0.34 -0.05 -7.92
C ILE A 73 -0.82 -0.13 -6.48
N ALA A 74 -1.07 1.03 -5.88
CA ALA A 74 -1.69 1.14 -4.58
C ALA A 74 -3.22 1.06 -4.69
N ARG A 75 -3.83 0.32 -3.75
CA ARG A 75 -5.28 0.22 -3.57
C ARG A 75 -5.65 0.39 -2.10
N LEU A 76 -6.90 0.77 -1.87
CA LEU A 76 -7.52 0.66 -0.55
C LEU A 76 -8.07 -0.76 -0.37
N GLY A 77 -7.60 -1.45 0.67
CA GLY A 77 -8.06 -2.79 1.06
C GLY A 77 -8.68 -2.79 2.47
N GLY A 78 -8.93 -3.98 3.01
CA GLY A 78 -9.29 -4.16 4.42
C GLY A 78 -10.69 -4.71 4.73
N ASN A 79 -11.33 -5.39 3.77
CA ASN A 79 -12.53 -6.18 4.07
C ASN A 79 -12.15 -7.57 4.61
N ARG A 80 -11.93 -7.70 5.93
CA ARG A 80 -11.97 -9.00 6.62
C ARG A 80 -13.38 -9.22 7.15
N GLN A 81 -13.85 -10.47 7.11
CA GLN A 81 -15.20 -10.91 7.53
C GLN A 81 -15.62 -10.40 8.92
N ASP A 82 -14.67 -10.01 9.78
CA ASP A 82 -14.91 -9.59 11.17
C ASP A 82 -14.33 -8.20 11.52
N LYS A 83 -13.67 -7.53 10.57
CA LYS A 83 -13.03 -6.21 10.79
C LYS A 83 -13.13 -5.36 9.53
N HIS A 84 -13.98 -4.35 9.59
CA HIS A 84 -13.99 -3.25 8.63
C HIS A 84 -12.80 -2.34 8.95
N ILE A 85 -11.70 -2.53 8.22
CA ILE A 85 -10.55 -1.63 8.26
C ILE A 85 -10.25 -1.12 6.85
N CYS A 86 -9.53 -0.02 6.77
CA CYS A 86 -8.96 0.48 5.53
C CYS A 86 -7.44 0.42 5.66
N VAL A 87 -6.81 -0.36 4.79
CA VAL A 87 -5.35 -0.54 4.76
C VAL A 87 -4.81 -0.26 3.37
N LEU A 88 -3.52 0.06 3.29
CA LEU A 88 -2.81 0.15 2.01
C LEU A 88 -2.54 -1.25 1.47
N VAL A 89 -2.81 -1.45 0.18
CA VAL A 89 -2.51 -2.70 -0.54
C VAL A 89 -1.64 -2.34 -1.73
N LEU A 90 -0.55 -3.07 -1.93
CA LEU A 90 0.19 -3.04 -3.18
C LEU A 90 -0.19 -4.26 -4.01
N GLU A 91 -0.52 -4.03 -5.28
CA GLU A 91 -0.84 -5.05 -6.28
C GLU A 91 0.15 -4.96 -7.43
N HIS A 92 0.78 -6.08 -7.78
CA HIS A 92 1.64 -6.17 -8.95
C HIS A 92 0.85 -5.90 -10.24
N THR A 93 1.43 -5.16 -11.18
CA THR A 93 0.76 -4.79 -12.43
C THR A 93 0.69 -5.93 -13.45
N ASP A 94 1.60 -6.91 -13.36
CA ASP A 94 1.50 -8.16 -14.12
C ASP A 94 0.51 -9.10 -13.41
N THR A 95 -0.49 -9.57 -14.17
CA THR A 95 -1.54 -10.48 -13.71
C THR A 95 -1.42 -11.89 -14.30
N SER A 96 -0.34 -12.15 -15.04
CA SER A 96 -0.11 -13.42 -15.73
C SER A 96 0.64 -14.45 -14.89
N ASP A 97 1.50 -13.98 -13.98
CA ASP A 97 2.32 -14.79 -13.09
C ASP A 97 2.24 -14.32 -11.62
N ASP A 98 2.75 -15.14 -10.70
CA ASP A 98 2.93 -14.79 -9.30
C ASP A 98 4.26 -14.05 -9.11
N HIS A 99 4.21 -12.93 -8.38
CA HIS A 99 5.36 -12.08 -8.09
C HIS A 99 5.62 -11.98 -6.58
N VAL A 100 6.83 -11.61 -6.19
CA VAL A 100 7.17 -11.36 -4.78
C VAL A 100 7.21 -9.87 -4.53
N ILE A 101 6.47 -9.42 -3.52
CA ILE A 101 6.48 -8.03 -3.04
C ILE A 101 6.76 -8.06 -1.54
N ASP A 102 7.93 -7.59 -1.12
CA ASP A 102 8.40 -7.68 0.26
C ASP A 102 9.38 -6.55 0.63
N GLY A 103 10.22 -6.74 1.66
CA GLY A 103 11.28 -5.80 2.01
C GLY A 103 10.82 -4.42 2.49
N PHE A 104 9.59 -4.31 3.01
CA PHE A 104 8.98 -3.02 3.36
C PHE A 104 9.79 -2.26 4.42
N GLY A 105 10.01 -0.97 4.18
CA GLY A 105 10.86 -0.09 4.97
C GLY A 105 10.62 1.38 4.68
N GLY A 106 11.59 2.22 5.05
CA GLY A 106 11.51 3.66 4.83
C GLY A 106 10.84 4.43 5.97
N SER A 107 10.95 5.75 5.89
CA SER A 107 10.51 6.65 6.96
C SER A 107 8.98 6.74 7.12
N ALA A 108 8.22 6.34 6.09
CA ALA A 108 6.77 6.28 6.10
C ALA A 108 6.22 4.91 6.53
N ARG A 109 7.07 3.86 6.68
CA ARG A 109 6.61 2.48 6.94
C ARG A 109 5.61 2.41 8.07
N ASP A 110 5.96 2.91 9.25
CA ASP A 110 5.11 2.80 10.44
C ASP A 110 3.87 3.71 10.37
N VAL A 111 3.83 4.63 9.41
CA VAL A 111 2.74 5.61 9.23
C VAL A 111 1.67 5.08 8.27
N ILE A 112 2.05 4.31 7.25
CA ILE A 112 1.13 3.90 6.17
C ILE A 112 1.13 2.41 5.86
N TRP A 113 2.10 1.64 6.36
CA TRP A 113 2.26 0.22 6.06
C TRP A 113 2.21 -0.65 7.32
N GLY A 114 3.15 -0.48 8.24
CA GLY A 114 3.33 -1.33 9.42
C GLY A 114 3.98 -2.67 9.07
N GLU A 115 3.33 -3.77 9.44
CA GLU A 115 3.72 -5.12 9.07
C GLU A 115 3.03 -5.56 7.77
N THR A 116 3.65 -6.52 7.06
CA THR A 116 3.04 -7.12 5.88
C THR A 116 2.14 -8.29 6.29
N GLU A 117 0.86 -8.19 5.97
CA GLU A 117 -0.09 -9.29 6.09
C GLU A 117 -0.24 -10.00 4.73
N HIS A 118 0.15 -11.27 4.67
CA HIS A 118 -0.21 -12.14 3.54
C HIS A 118 -1.63 -12.65 3.77
N ILE A 119 -2.58 -12.20 2.95
CA ILE A 119 -3.84 -12.92 2.83
C ILE A 119 -3.58 -14.04 1.84
N SER A 120 -3.26 -15.23 2.36
CA SER A 120 -3.39 -16.46 1.57
C SER A 120 -4.84 -16.50 1.09
N ALA A 121 -5.06 -16.30 -0.21
CA ALA A 121 -6.34 -16.60 -0.82
C ALA A 121 -6.70 -18.02 -0.38
N VAL A 122 -7.83 -18.16 0.32
CA VAL A 122 -8.34 -19.47 0.70
C VAL A 122 -8.48 -20.26 -0.61
N GLN A 123 -7.77 -21.39 -0.69
CA GLN A 123 -7.86 -22.35 -1.78
C GLN A 123 -9.30 -22.81 -1.99
#